data_AF-A0A5S9M2E8-F1
#
_entry.id   AF-A0A5S9M2E8-F1
#
_cell.length_a   1.000
_cell.length_b   1.000
_cell.length_c   1.000
_cell.angle_alpha   90.00
_cell.angle_beta   90.00
_cell.angle_gamma   90.00
#
_symmetry.space_group_name_H-M   'P 1'
#
loop_
_entity.id
_entity.type
_entity.pdbx_description
1 polymer ?
#
loop_
_entity_poly.entity_id
_entity_poly.type
_entity_poly.pdbx_seq_one_letter_code
_entity_poly.pdbx_strand_id
1 'polypeptide(L)'
;MNESVDRIEMKIPAKPEYVGIIRLTLSGVASRMGYVYEEIEDLKIAVSEACTNAVQHAYKGEDGEDGEVAVRFLVYEDRLENHCR
;
A
#
# COMPACT_ATOMS: atom_id res chain seq x y z
N MET A 1 0.49 21.71 -15.03
CA MET A 1 -0.33 20.63 -15.62
C MET A 1 -0.90 19.86 -14.45
N ASN A 2 -2.23 19.73 -14.37
CA ASN A 2 -2.84 18.89 -13.34
C ASN A 2 -2.83 17.49 -13.93
N GLU A 3 -1.80 16.68 -13.62
CA GLU A 3 -1.79 15.28 -14.02
C GLU A 3 -3.05 14.63 -13.43
N SER A 4 -3.90 14.05 -14.29
CA SER A 4 -5.05 13.29 -13.82
C SER A 4 -4.52 12.04 -13.11
N VAL A 5 -4.66 12.03 -11.79
CA VAL A 5 -4.18 10.93 -10.93
C VAL A 5 -5.38 10.11 -10.46
N ASP A 6 -5.40 8.83 -10.83
CA ASP A 6 -6.31 7.88 -10.21
C ASP A 6 -5.78 7.58 -8.81
N ARG A 7 -6.63 7.77 -7.79
CA ARG A 7 -6.26 7.52 -6.39
C ARG A 7 -7.07 6.39 -5.80
N ILE A 8 -6.39 5.32 -5.40
CA ILE A 8 -6.97 4.19 -4.68
C ILE A 8 -6.49 4.24 -3.24
N GLU A 9 -7.41 4.29 -2.28
CA GLU A 9 -7.08 4.34 -0.85
C GLU A 9 -7.72 3.17 -0.11
N MET A 10 -6.92 2.53 0.74
CA MET A 10 -7.32 1.45 1.62
C MET A 10 -7.06 1.85 3.06
N LYS A 11 -8.00 1.56 3.94
CA LYS A 11 -7.79 1.57 5.39
C LYS A 11 -8.04 0.18 5.93
N ILE A 12 -7.09 -0.33 6.69
CA ILE A 12 -7.15 -1.65 7.28
C ILE A 12 -6.73 -1.59 8.75
N PRO A 13 -7.18 -2.53 9.59
CA PRO A 13 -6.62 -2.67 10.92
C PRO A 13 -5.09 -2.90 10.82
N ALA A 14 -4.34 -2.36 11.76
CA ALA A 14 -2.90 -2.50 11.85
C ALA A 14 -2.52 -3.92 12.32
N LYS A 15 -2.84 -4.93 11.51
CA LYS A 15 -2.49 -6.34 11.77
C LYS A 15 -1.68 -6.91 10.62
N PRO A 16 -0.60 -7.67 10.91
CA PRO A 16 0.23 -8.29 9.87
C PRO A 16 -0.55 -9.14 8.86
N GLU A 17 -1.63 -9.79 9.30
CA GLU A 17 -2.49 -10.62 8.45
C GLU A 17 -3.11 -9.87 7.26
N TYR A 18 -3.29 -8.55 7.36
CA TYR A 18 -3.87 -7.73 6.29
C TYR A 18 -2.85 -7.18 5.28
N VAL A 19 -1.54 -7.30 5.55
CA VAL A 19 -0.48 -6.89 4.61
C VAL A 19 -0.57 -7.67 3.29
N GLY A 20 -1.06 -8.92 3.34
CA GLY A 20 -1.35 -9.71 2.14
C GLY A 20 -2.38 -9.07 1.20
N ILE A 21 -3.41 -8.41 1.75
CA ILE A 21 -4.47 -7.76 0.96
C ILE A 21 -3.92 -6.53 0.24
N ILE A 22 -3.05 -5.77 0.89
CA ILE A 22 -2.36 -4.62 0.29
C ILE A 22 -1.51 -5.08 -0.90
N ARG A 23 -0.73 -6.16 -0.75
CA ARG A 23 0.07 -6.72 -1.85
C ARG A 23 -0.77 -7.18 -3.04
N LEU A 24 -1.91 -7.84 -2.79
CA LEU A 24 -2.82 -8.27 -3.84
C LEU A 24 -3.42 -7.08 -4.59
N THR A 25 -3.79 -6.03 -3.85
CA THR A 25 -4.31 -4.79 -4.45
C THR A 25 -3.24 -4.12 -5.31
N LEU A 26 -2.02 -3.98 -4.80
CA LEU A 26 -0.87 -3.47 -5.54
C LEU A 26 -0.63 -4.26 -6.83
N SER A 27 -0.74 -5.59 -6.77
CA SER A 27 -0.60 -6.44 -7.96
C SER A 27 -1.62 -6.07 -9.02
N GLY A 28 -2.89 -5.94 -8.64
CA GLY A 28 -3.96 -5.58 -9.57
C GLY A 28 -3.75 -4.20 -10.20
N VAL A 29 -3.31 -3.22 -9.39
CA VAL A 29 -3.01 -1.86 -9.86
C VAL A 29 -1.82 -1.86 -10.82
N ALA A 30 -0.69 -2.42 -10.42
CA ALA A 30 0.53 -2.43 -11.22
C ALA A 30 0.38 -3.28 -12.50
N SER A 31 -0.34 -4.41 -12.44
CA SER A 31 -0.68 -5.19 -13.64
C SER A 31 -1.55 -4.40 -14.62
N ARG A 32 -2.50 -3.59 -14.14
CA ARG A 32 -3.32 -2.72 -15.01
C ARG A 32 -2.48 -1.64 -15.70
N MET A 33 -1.41 -1.19 -15.04
CA MET A 33 -0.46 -0.23 -15.60
C MET A 33 0.58 -0.85 -16.55
N GLY A 34 0.64 -2.18 -16.63
CA GLY A 34 1.56 -2.87 -17.54
C GLY A 34 2.98 -3.10 -16.99
N TYR A 35 3.17 -2.98 -15.67
CA TYR A 35 4.43 -3.41 -15.04
C TYR A 35 4.70 -4.89 -15.29
N VAL A 36 5.97 -5.26 -15.47
CA VAL A 36 6.34 -6.66 -15.64
C VAL A 36 6.35 -7.40 -14.30
N TYR A 37 6.32 -8.72 -14.35
CA TYR A 37 6.25 -9.57 -13.16
C TYR A 37 7.32 -9.23 -12.12
N GLU A 38 8.58 -9.08 -12.55
CA GLU A 38 9.71 -8.77 -11.66
C GLU A 38 9.51 -7.43 -10.94
N GLU A 39 9.10 -6.39 -11.66
CA GLU A 39 8.81 -5.07 -11.07
C GLU A 39 7.65 -5.13 -10.06
N ILE A 40 6.62 -5.93 -10.34
CA ILE A 40 5.49 -6.12 -9.42
C ILE A 40 5.96 -6.82 -8.14
N GLU A 41 6.84 -7.82 -8.23
CA GLU A 41 7.40 -8.48 -7.06
C GLU A 41 8.29 -7.54 -6.23
N ASP A 42 9.10 -6.70 -6.88
CA ASP A 42 9.91 -5.69 -6.18
C ASP A 42 9.02 -4.66 -5.45
N LEU A 43 7.97 -4.18 -6.11
CA LEU A 43 6.99 -3.27 -5.50
C LEU A 43 6.28 -3.92 -4.30
N LYS A 44 5.97 -5.22 -4.37
CA LYS A 44 5.38 -5.95 -3.23
C LYS A 44 6.30 -6.01 -2.03
N ILE A 45 7.61 -6.15 -2.25
CA ILE A 45 8.59 -6.14 -1.15
C ILE A 45 8.60 -4.74 -0.52
N ALA A 46 8.74 -3.69 -1.32
CA ALA A 46 8.77 -2.31 -0.84
C ALA A 46 7.50 -1.92 -0.05
N VAL A 47 6.31 -2.25 -0.55
CA VAL A 47 5.06 -1.96 0.15
C VAL A 47 4.94 -2.77 1.44
N SER A 48 5.45 -4.01 1.46
CA SER A 48 5.38 -4.87 2.64
C SER A 48 6.26 -4.34 3.76
N GLU A 49 7.45 -3.85 3.45
CA GLU A 49 8.34 -3.23 4.42
C GLU A 49 7.72 -1.95 4.99
N ALA A 50 7.18 -1.09 4.13
CA ALA A 50 6.49 0.13 4.55
C ALA A 50 5.28 -0.18 5.45
N CYS A 51 4.45 -1.16 5.07
CA CYS A 51 3.28 -1.56 5.85
C CYS A 51 3.66 -2.26 7.15
N THR A 52 4.70 -3.09 7.16
CA THR A 52 5.19 -3.76 8.38
C THR A 52 5.67 -2.71 9.38
N ASN A 53 6.40 -1.70 8.90
CA ASN A 53 6.83 -0.59 9.74
C ASN A 53 5.62 0.20 10.28
N ALA A 54 4.65 0.53 9.44
CA ALA A 54 3.43 1.24 9.87
C ALA A 54 2.63 0.44 10.90
N VAL A 55 2.39 -0.85 10.65
CA VAL A 55 1.71 -1.77 11.56
C VAL A 55 2.41 -1.81 12.92
N GLN A 56 3.73 -2.01 12.95
CA GLN A 56 4.50 -2.07 14.20
C GLN A 56 4.41 -0.79 15.03
N HIS A 57 4.29 0.38 14.39
CA HIS A 57 4.21 1.67 15.08
C HIS A 57 2.77 2.08 15.42
N ALA A 58 1.77 1.57 14.69
CA ALA A 58 0.35 1.82 14.91
C ALA A 58 -0.21 1.08 16.14
N TYR A 59 0.48 0.05 16.64
CA TYR A 59 0.12 -0.70 17.87
C TYR A 59 0.20 0.10 19.19
N LYS A 60 0.34 1.44 19.16
CA LYS A 60 0.50 2.28 20.35
C LYS A 60 -0.71 3.20 20.58
N GLY A 61 -1.92 2.67 20.53
CA GLY A 61 -3.10 3.33 21.10
C GLY A 61 -3.13 3.15 22.62
N GLU A 62 -3.48 4.21 23.37
CA GLU A 62 -3.54 4.19 24.84
C GLU A 62 -4.63 3.23 25.40
N ASP A 63 -5.59 2.80 24.56
CA ASP A 63 -6.79 2.06 24.98
C ASP A 63 -6.86 0.60 24.50
N GLY A 64 -5.77 0.04 23.95
CA GLY A 64 -5.72 -1.37 23.54
C GLY A 64 -6.51 -1.71 22.26
N GLU A 65 -6.98 -0.70 21.52
CA GLU A 65 -7.49 -0.87 20.16
C GLU A 65 -6.34 -0.99 19.15
N ASP A 66 -6.49 -1.90 18.19
CA ASP A 66 -5.58 -1.98 17.05
C ASP A 66 -5.69 -0.67 16.24
N GLY A 67 -4.57 0.02 16.03
CA GLY A 67 -4.53 1.20 15.16
C GLY A 67 -4.97 0.88 13.73
N GLU A 68 -5.12 1.90 12.88
CA GLU A 68 -5.36 1.71 11.44
C GLU A 68 -4.08 1.99 10.66
N VAL A 69 -3.89 1.27 9.54
CA VAL A 69 -2.92 1.61 8.50
C VAL A 69 -3.68 2.05 7.26
N ALA A 70 -3.28 3.18 6.69
CA ALA A 70 -3.82 3.70 5.44
C ALA A 70 -2.79 3.60 4.31
N VAL A 71 -3.15 2.90 3.24
CA VAL A 71 -2.34 2.77 2.02
C VAL A 71 -3.00 3.51 0.88
N ARG A 72 -2.21 4.28 0.13
CA ARG A 72 -2.65 5.02 -1.05
C ARG A 72 -1.79 4.64 -2.25
N PHE A 73 -2.44 4.27 -3.33
CA PHE A 73 -1.85 4.06 -4.65
C PHE A 73 -2.23 5.27 -5.50
N LEU A 74 -1.22 6.04 -5.92
CA LEU A 74 -1.38 7.18 -6.83
C LEU A 74 -0.90 6.73 -8.20
N VAL A 75 -1.85 6.59 -9.12
CA VAL A 75 -1.63 6.08 -10.47
C VAL A 75 -1.57 7.26 -11.43
N TYR A 76 -0.38 7.50 -11.97
CA TYR A 76 -0.13 8.47 -13.02
C TYR A 76 0.04 7.74 -14.36
N GLU A 77 0.20 8.50 -15.44
CA GLU A 77 0.41 7.92 -16.77
C GLU A 77 1.75 7.16 -16.88
N ASP A 78 2.78 7.62 -16.16
CA ASP A 78 4.16 7.15 -16.29
C ASP A 78 4.72 6.47 -15.04
N ARG A 79 4.03 6.55 -13.89
CA ARG A 79 4.53 6.06 -12.61
C ARG A 79 3.42 5.67 -11.64
N LEU A 80 3.77 4.78 -10.72
CA LEU A 80 2.99 4.40 -9.56
C LEU A 80 3.68 4.90 -8.28
N GLU A 81 2.99 5.68 -7.46
CA GLU A 81 3.48 6.09 -6.13
C GLU A 81 2.65 5.38 -5.04
N ASN A 82 3.36 4.78 -4.08
CA ASN A 82 2.77 4.07 -2.96
C ASN A 82 3.06 4.83 -1.66
N HIS A 83 2.01 5.19 -0.92
CA HIS A 83 2.14 5.80 0.40
C HIS A 83 1.48 4.92 1.45
N CYS A 84 2.24 4.53 2.46
CA CYS A 84 1.76 3.83 3.65
C CYS A 84 1.94 4.74 4.87
N ARG A 85 0.88 4.90 5.67
CA ARG A 85 0.88 5.66 6.92
C ARG A 85 0.07 4.94 7.99
#